data_AF-A0A7W0G031-F1
#
_entry.id   AF-A0A7W0G031-F1
#
_cell.length_a   1.000
_cell.length_b   1.000
_cell.length_c   1.000
_cell.angle_alpha   90.00
_cell.angle_beta   90.00
_cell.angle_gamma   90.00
#
_symmetry.space_group_name_H-M   'P 1'
#
loop_
_entity.id
_entity.type
_entity.pdbx_description
1 polymer ?
#
loop_
_entity_poly.entity_id
_entity_poly.type
_entity_poly.pdbx_seq_one_letter_code
_entity_poly.pdbx_strand_id
1 'polypeptide(L)'
;MSFEQGHAPAVGHAAANLPSRMCPFCGAPAAAQFCGSCGRDTTAPRRPCGKCRQMVPSSERACRNCGTGFGSDLRWKIPLIVFLFLLAFVISVLLAFVK
;
A
#
# COMPACT_ATOMS: atom_id res chain seq x y z
N MET A 1 23.44 -15.41 -31.35
CA MET A 1 22.39 -14.66 -30.65
C MET A 1 21.42 -15.67 -30.05
N SER A 2 21.59 -16.01 -28.78
CA SER A 2 20.59 -16.61 -27.88
C SER A 2 21.19 -16.62 -26.47
N PHE A 3 20.70 -15.71 -25.63
CA PHE A 3 20.85 -15.73 -24.17
C PHE A 3 19.51 -16.25 -23.64
N GLU A 4 19.44 -17.53 -23.24
CA GLU A 4 18.31 -18.01 -22.43
C GLU A 4 18.71 -17.86 -20.96
N GLN A 5 18.02 -16.94 -20.30
CA GLN A 5 18.18 -16.58 -18.91
C GLN A 5 17.66 -17.70 -18.01
N GLY A 6 18.54 -18.26 -17.16
CA GLY A 6 18.11 -19.00 -15.99
C GLY A 6 17.59 -18.08 -14.90
N HIS A 7 16.51 -18.50 -14.22
CA HIS A 7 16.23 -18.26 -12.80
C HIS A 7 15.08 -19.18 -12.35
N ALA A 8 15.42 -20.26 -11.65
CA ALA A 8 14.60 -20.85 -10.58
C ALA A 8 15.08 -20.23 -9.25
N PRO A 9 14.48 -20.44 -8.05
CA PRO A 9 13.45 -21.44 -7.68
C PRO A 9 12.40 -20.93 -6.65
N ALA A 10 11.68 -21.88 -6.03
CA ALA A 10 10.86 -21.80 -4.82
C ALA A 10 9.40 -21.33 -5.03
N VAL A 11 8.36 -21.97 -4.50
CA VAL A 11 8.24 -22.75 -3.26
C VAL A 11 7.02 -23.69 -3.41
N GLY A 12 7.20 -24.97 -3.16
CA GLY A 12 6.09 -25.84 -2.82
C GLY A 12 5.65 -25.54 -1.38
N HIS A 13 4.37 -25.21 -1.18
CA HIS A 13 3.72 -25.37 0.12
C HIS A 13 2.32 -25.94 -0.08
N ALA A 14 2.25 -27.25 0.14
CA ALA A 14 1.22 -27.93 0.90
C ALA A 14 -0.17 -27.25 0.91
N ALA A 15 -1.07 -27.78 0.07
CA ALA A 15 -2.52 -27.70 0.29
C ALA A 15 -2.93 -28.58 1.50
N ALA A 16 -2.31 -28.33 2.67
CA ALA A 16 -2.62 -29.02 3.91
C ALA A 16 -3.32 -28.03 4.86
N ASN A 17 -4.64 -28.20 5.00
CA ASN A 17 -5.43 -27.61 6.08
C ASN A 17 -5.33 -26.09 6.28
N LEU A 18 -5.56 -25.28 5.24
CA LEU A 18 -5.91 -23.89 5.49
C LEU A 18 -7.33 -23.85 6.09
N PRO A 19 -7.54 -23.24 7.27
CA PRO A 19 -8.89 -23.05 7.79
C PRO A 19 -9.67 -22.31 6.72
N SER A 20 -10.86 -22.80 6.37
CA SER A 20 -11.78 -22.16 5.43
C SER A 20 -12.09 -20.73 5.89
N ARG A 21 -11.19 -19.79 5.59
CA ARG A 21 -11.36 -18.39 5.94
C ARG A 21 -12.42 -17.86 5.00
N MET A 22 -13.54 -17.43 5.56
CA MET A 22 -14.54 -16.73 4.78
C MET A 22 -13.96 -15.39 4.34
N CYS A 23 -14.13 -15.08 3.06
CA CYS A 23 -13.79 -13.79 2.50
C CYS A 23 -14.66 -12.73 3.19
N PRO A 24 -14.07 -11.75 3.89
CA PRO A 24 -14.84 -10.74 4.61
C PRO A 24 -15.49 -9.71 3.69
N PHE A 25 -15.26 -9.80 2.38
CA PHE A 25 -15.87 -8.92 1.39
C PHE A 25 -17.14 -9.49 0.77
N CYS A 26 -17.21 -10.80 0.55
CA CYS A 26 -18.35 -11.45 -0.12
C CYS A 26 -18.91 -12.65 0.65
N GLY A 27 -18.33 -13.03 1.79
CA GLY A 27 -18.71 -14.20 2.56
C GLY A 27 -18.31 -15.55 1.94
N ALA A 28 -17.77 -15.56 0.72
CA ALA A 28 -17.38 -16.78 0.03
C ALA A 28 -16.15 -17.44 0.70
N PRO A 29 -16.02 -18.78 0.69
CA PRO A 29 -14.83 -19.44 1.20
C PRO A 29 -13.60 -19.01 0.39
N ALA A 30 -12.58 -18.49 1.07
CA ALA A 30 -11.31 -18.10 0.47
C ALA A 30 -10.16 -18.85 1.15
N ALA A 31 -9.68 -19.89 0.46
CA ALA A 31 -8.49 -20.64 0.87
C ALA A 31 -7.19 -19.97 0.41
N ALA A 32 -7.29 -18.98 -0.49
CA ALA A 32 -6.15 -18.31 -1.13
C ALA A 32 -6.05 -16.83 -0.74
N GLN A 33 -4.87 -16.24 -0.95
CA GLN A 33 -4.59 -14.84 -0.70
C GLN A 33 -5.59 -13.93 -1.42
N PHE A 34 -5.98 -14.27 -2.65
CA PHE A 34 -7.06 -13.61 -3.37
C PHE A 34 -8.31 -14.48 -3.34
N CYS A 35 -9.45 -13.87 -3.04
CA CYS A 35 -10.73 -14.57 -3.08
C CYS A 35 -11.10 -14.88 -4.54
N GLY A 36 -11.32 -16.16 -4.87
CA GLY A 36 -11.70 -16.58 -6.21
C GLY A 36 -13.05 -16.02 -6.69
N SER A 37 -13.97 -15.68 -5.78
CA SER A 37 -15.29 -15.15 -6.14
C SER A 37 -15.30 -13.63 -6.38
N CYS A 38 -14.54 -12.85 -5.60
CA CYS A 38 -14.56 -11.39 -5.70
C CYS A 38 -13.23 -10.76 -6.12
N GLY A 39 -12.19 -11.58 -6.36
CA GLY A 39 -10.85 -11.15 -6.77
C GLY A 39 -10.08 -10.34 -5.72
N ARG A 40 -10.60 -10.21 -4.50
CA ARG A 40 -9.99 -9.34 -3.47
C ARG A 40 -8.99 -10.08 -2.61
N ASP A 41 -7.90 -9.39 -2.28
CA ASP A 41 -6.92 -9.87 -1.32
C ASP A 41 -7.55 -9.98 0.08
N THR A 42 -7.64 -11.20 0.60
CA THR A 42 -8.21 -11.54 1.90
C THR A 42 -7.21 -11.35 3.05
N THR A 43 -5.93 -11.23 2.73
CA THR A 43 -4.81 -11.05 3.67
C THR A 43 -4.42 -9.58 3.87
N ALA A 44 -4.95 -8.68 3.04
CA ALA A 44 -4.63 -7.26 3.08
C ALA A 44 -4.80 -6.69 4.51
N PRO A 45 -3.78 -5.97 5.04
CA PRO A 45 -3.86 -5.37 6.37
C PRO A 45 -5.02 -4.38 6.42
N ARG A 46 -5.78 -4.40 7.51
CA ARG A 46 -6.95 -3.54 7.71
C ARG A 46 -6.63 -2.45 8.71
N ARG A 47 -7.20 -1.29 8.48
CA ARG A 47 -7.14 -0.16 9.42
C ARG A 47 -8.55 0.30 9.77
N PRO A 48 -8.81 0.64 11.04
CA PRO A 48 -10.07 1.27 11.40
C PRO A 48 -10.12 2.67 10.77
N CYS A 49 -11.26 3.02 10.18
CA CYS A 49 -11.49 4.38 9.73
C CYS A 49 -11.57 5.33 10.92
N GLY A 50 -10.80 6.42 10.93
CA GLY A 50 -10.82 7.40 12.02
C GLY A 50 -12.17 8.09 12.24
N LYS A 51 -13.02 8.16 11.21
CA LYS A 51 -14.38 8.75 11.31
C LYS A 51 -15.47 7.74 11.66
N CYS A 52 -15.60 6.67 10.87
CA CYS A 52 -16.72 5.73 11.04
C CYS A 52 -16.34 4.43 11.75
N ARG A 53 -15.09 4.27 12.21
CA ARG A 53 -14.52 3.09 12.87
C ARG A 53 -14.69 1.74 12.15
N GLN A 54 -15.26 1.72 10.95
CA GLN A 54 -15.30 0.51 10.14
C GLN A 54 -13.90 0.10 9.69
N MET A 55 -13.68 -1.22 9.62
CA MET A 55 -12.44 -1.78 9.10
C MET A 55 -12.39 -1.59 7.58
N VAL A 56 -11.39 -0.85 7.12
CA VAL A 56 -11.13 -0.63 5.70
C VAL A 56 -9.80 -1.28 5.33
N PRO A 57 -9.69 -1.97 4.18
CA PRO A 57 -8.39 -2.46 3.69
C PRO A 57 -7.42 -1.28 3.49
N SER A 58 -6.16 -1.48 3.90
CA SER A 58 -5.11 -0.46 3.80
C SER A 58 -4.80 -0.08 2.35
N SER A 59 -5.05 -0.99 1.41
CA SER A 59 -4.92 -0.75 -0.04
C SER A 59 -5.94 0.28 -0.58
N GLU A 60 -7.02 0.55 0.15
CA GLU A 60 -8.06 1.47 -0.30
C GLU A 60 -7.78 2.90 0.19
N ARG A 61 -7.77 3.84 -0.77
CA ARG A 61 -7.42 5.25 -0.52
C ARG A 61 -8.51 6.01 0.24
N ALA A 62 -9.75 5.50 0.24
CA ALA A 62 -10.88 6.11 0.93
C ALA A 62 -11.72 5.05 1.64
N CYS A 63 -12.36 5.44 2.74
CA CYS A 63 -13.35 4.60 3.38
C CYS A 63 -14.62 4.55 2.52
N ARG A 64 -15.08 3.34 2.13
CA ARG A 64 -16.32 3.17 1.36
C ARG A 64 -17.57 3.60 2.10
N ASN A 65 -17.59 3.46 3.42
CA ASN A 65 -18.77 3.72 4.22
C ASN A 65 -19.00 5.22 4.49
N CYS A 66 -17.92 6.00 4.64
CA CYS A 66 -18.02 7.42 4.97
C CYS A 66 -17.33 8.36 3.97
N GLY A 67 -16.78 7.83 2.87
CA GLY A 67 -16.08 8.61 1.85
C GLY A 67 -14.79 9.29 2.33
N THR A 68 -14.40 9.12 3.61
CA THR A 68 -13.24 9.81 4.16
C THR A 68 -11.97 9.24 3.52
N GLY A 69 -11.28 10.08 2.78
CA GLY A 69 -9.95 9.78 2.25
C GLY A 69 -8.99 9.58 3.42
N PHE A 70 -8.29 8.45 3.43
CA PHE A 70 -7.17 8.29 4.35
C PHE A 70 -6.09 9.23 3.83
N GLY A 71 -5.93 10.37 4.50
CA GLY A 71 -4.99 11.42 4.13
C GLY A 71 -3.66 10.77 3.81
N SER A 72 -3.29 10.80 2.53
CA SER A 72 -2.02 10.26 2.09
C SER A 72 -0.95 11.14 2.73
N ASP A 73 -0.12 10.57 3.60
CA ASP A 73 1.07 11.22 4.19
C ASP A 73 1.92 11.98 3.15
N LEU A 74 1.81 11.62 1.88
CA LEU A 74 2.46 12.28 0.76
C LEU A 74 2.02 13.74 0.57
N ARG A 75 0.76 14.10 0.85
CA ARG A 75 0.26 15.46 0.60
C ARG A 75 0.97 16.53 1.43
N TRP A 76 1.47 16.18 2.60
CA TRP A 76 2.25 17.08 3.45
C TRP A 76 3.77 16.92 3.24
N LYS A 77 4.23 15.73 2.84
CA LYS A 77 5.65 15.51 2.51
C LYS A 77 6.10 16.25 1.24
N ILE A 78 5.26 16.33 0.21
CA ILE A 78 5.58 17.05 -1.03
C ILE A 78 5.97 18.53 -0.78
N PRO A 79 5.15 19.36 -0.09
CA PRO A 79 5.52 20.74 0.18
C PRO A 79 6.76 20.86 1.09
N LEU A 80 6.97 19.93 2.02
CA LEU A 80 8.16 19.91 2.88
C LEU A 80 9.46 19.67 2.08
N ILE A 81 9.44 18.74 1.12
CA ILE A 81 10.60 18.47 0.25
C ILE A 81 10.92 19.70 -0.61
N VAL A 82 9.91 20.34 -1.21
CA VAL A 82 10.09 21.56 -2.01
C VAL A 82 10.68 22.69 -1.17
N PHE A 83 10.18 22.88 0.05
CA PHE A 83 10.68 23.90 0.96
C PHE A 83 12.16 23.69 1.31
N LEU A 84 12.57 22.47 1.64
CA LEU A 84 13.97 22.13 1.92
C LEU A 84 14.88 22.43 0.72
N PHE A 85 14.44 22.11 -0.50
CA PHE A 85 15.20 22.40 -1.71
C PHE A 85 15.40 23.90 -1.94
N LEU A 86 14.33 24.70 -1.78
CA LEU A 86 14.42 26.16 -1.93
C LEU A 86 15.34 26.77 -0.87
N LEU A 87 15.24 26.30 0.37
CA LEU A 87 16.08 26.78 1.47
C LEU A 87 17.56 26.48 1.21
N ALA A 88 17.88 25.26 0.75
CA ALA A 88 19.24 24.89 0.36
C ALA A 88 19.76 25.76 -0.80
N PHE A 89 18.94 25.99 -1.82
CA PHE A 89 19.30 26.85 -2.95
C PHE A 89 19.62 28.28 -2.52
N VAL A 90 18.78 28.88 -1.66
CA VAL A 90 19.01 30.23 -1.12
C VAL A 90 20.32 30.29 -0.34
N ILE A 91 20.60 29.29 0.52
CA ILE A 91 21.86 29.22 1.27
C ILE A 91 23.06 29.13 0.33
N SER A 92 23.00 28.28 -0.71
CA SER A 92 24.08 28.16 -1.70
C SER A 92 24.36 29.48 -2.41
N VAL A 93 23.32 30.21 -2.80
CA VAL A 93 23.47 31.54 -3.41
C VAL A 93 24.07 32.53 -2.42
N LEU A 94 23.57 32.58 -1.19
CA LEU A 94 24.07 33.50 -0.16
C LEU A 94 25.56 33.27 0.14
N LEU A 95 25.98 32.00 0.30
CA LEU A 95 27.38 31.65 0.53
C LEU A 95 28.28 31.99 -0.66
N ALA A 96 27.76 31.93 -1.89
CA ALA A 96 28.50 32.33 -3.08
C ALA A 96 28.68 33.85 -3.18
N PHE A 97 27.74 34.64 -2.65
CA PHE A 97 27.82 36.11 -2.64
C PHE A 97 28.62 36.67 -1.45
N VAL A 98 28.67 35.94 -0.34
CA VAL A 98 29.43 36.34 0.86
C VAL A 98 30.91 35.97 0.75
N LYS A 99 31.27 35.14 -0.24
CA LYS A 99 32.63 34.73 -0.55
C LYS A 99 33.24 35.60 -1.64
#